data_AF-A0A820JJD0-F1
#
_entry.id   AF-A0A820JJD0-F1
#
_cell.length_a   1.000
_cell.length_b   1.000
_cell.length_c   1.000
_cell.angle_alpha   90.00
_cell.angle_beta   90.00
_cell.angle_gamma   90.00
#
_symmetry.space_group_name_H-M   'P 1'
#
loop_
_entity.id
_entity.type
_entity.pdbx_description
1 polymer ?
#
loop_
_entity_poly.entity_id
_entity_poly.type
_entity_poly.pdbx_seq_one_letter_code
_entity_poly.pdbx_strand_id
1 'polypeptide(L)'
;HQHLHTSIILTLLNFLGKTFSDEDENIIWGILEEAAKDEYLPVIQALFAAQRGISRRSRFSKGKSGSQLSKLKSSSEETFERFVKKIQFKVLDHPTSLEARLWAWSNIDYKHCDMKKLYEKAQEECAHFDKEGNTLWEQAFEKMILIYKEEKTCSFDIIIDIIKKIMSRREDIDLNENGNGNDNRHDLPVYHRIQRILTILASHIKTFDEKKKVEFQSITPVILQFDKTLAYNLTIILIRIAESKEDLEDILQNLE
;
A
#
# COMPACT_ATOMS: atom_id res chain seq x y z
N HIS A 1 -13.58 16.09 -20.89
CA HIS A 1 -12.61 16.56 -19.87
C HIS A 1 -11.47 15.56 -19.60
N GLN A 2 -11.70 14.30 -19.21
CA GLN A 2 -10.61 13.32 -18.95
C GLN A 2 -9.59 13.14 -20.10
N HIS A 3 -10.04 13.14 -21.35
CA HIS A 3 -9.13 13.05 -22.51
C HIS A 3 -8.23 14.28 -22.66
N LEU A 4 -8.70 15.47 -22.27
CA LEU A 4 -7.93 16.72 -22.33
C LEU A 4 -6.81 16.71 -21.29
N HIS A 5 -7.13 16.36 -20.03
CA HIS A 5 -6.15 16.28 -18.94
C HIS A 5 -5.08 15.22 -19.21
N THR A 6 -5.49 14.04 -19.68
CA THR A 6 -4.55 12.98 -20.09
C THR A 6 -3.64 13.46 -21.23
N SER A 7 -4.18 14.21 -22.19
CA SER A 7 -3.39 14.76 -23.30
C SER A 7 -2.38 15.81 -22.83
N ILE A 8 -2.76 16.69 -21.89
CA ILE A 8 -1.84 17.69 -21.30
C ILE A 8 -0.69 16.99 -20.58
N ILE A 9 -0.97 15.97 -19.78
CA ILE A 9 0.05 15.20 -19.06
C ILE A 9 0.99 14.49 -20.03
N LEU A 10 0.44 13.78 -21.01
CA LEU A 10 1.26 13.10 -22.01
C LEU A 10 2.11 14.09 -22.82
N THR A 11 1.60 15.30 -23.06
CA THR A 11 2.33 16.38 -23.71
C THR A 11 3.48 16.87 -22.85
N LEU A 12 3.22 17.21 -21.58
CA LEU A 12 4.24 17.66 -20.62
C LEU A 12 5.32 16.61 -20.40
N LEU A 13 4.95 15.33 -20.28
CA LEU A 13 5.88 14.22 -20.13
C LEU A 13 6.72 13.99 -21.39
N ASN A 14 6.14 14.12 -22.58
CA ASN A 14 6.86 14.05 -23.84
C ASN A 14 7.81 15.24 -24.04
N PHE A 15 7.48 16.43 -23.50
CA PHE A 15 8.42 17.55 -23.46
C PHE A 15 9.53 17.29 -22.45
N LEU A 16 9.23 16.75 -21.27
CA LEU A 16 10.23 16.40 -20.26
C LEU A 16 11.28 15.44 -20.81
N GLY A 17 10.86 14.40 -21.53
CA GLY A 17 11.76 13.44 -22.20
C GLY A 17 12.62 14.05 -23.32
N LYS A 18 12.25 15.24 -23.80
CA LYS A 18 12.92 15.98 -24.88
C LYS A 18 13.53 17.30 -24.39
N THR A 19 13.62 17.52 -23.08
CA THR A 19 14.26 18.73 -22.56
C THR A 19 15.75 18.68 -22.84
N PHE A 20 16.30 19.82 -23.29
CA PHE A 20 17.72 19.96 -23.62
C PHE A 20 18.45 20.86 -22.62
N SER A 21 17.74 21.44 -21.65
CA SER A 21 18.28 22.33 -20.62
C SER A 21 17.64 22.06 -19.24
N ASP A 22 18.41 22.29 -18.17
CA ASP A 22 17.92 22.18 -16.79
C ASP A 22 16.78 23.18 -16.47
N GLU A 23 16.75 24.32 -17.17
CA GLU A 23 15.72 25.35 -16.98
C GLU A 23 14.36 24.89 -17.52
N ASP A 24 14.32 24.29 -18.72
CA ASP A 24 13.10 23.70 -19.28
C ASP A 24 12.60 22.53 -18.42
N GLU A 25 13.52 21.72 -17.89
CA GLU A 25 13.19 20.64 -16.96
C GLU A 25 12.48 21.22 -15.73
N ASN A 26 13.04 22.28 -15.11
CA ASN A 26 12.49 22.91 -13.92
C ASN A 26 11.10 23.56 -14.15
N ILE A 27 10.86 24.15 -15.32
CA ILE A 27 9.55 24.73 -15.65
C ILE A 27 8.49 23.62 -15.79
N ILE A 28 8.80 22.57 -16.54
CA ILE A 28 7.87 21.44 -16.73
C ILE A 28 7.61 20.75 -15.39
N TRP A 29 8.65 20.63 -14.56
CA TRP A 29 8.54 20.17 -13.18
C TRP A 29 7.58 21.02 -12.36
N GLY A 30 7.74 22.34 -12.36
CA GLY A 30 6.86 23.25 -11.62
C GLY A 30 5.40 23.10 -12.03
N ILE A 31 5.12 22.98 -13.34
CA ILE A 31 3.76 22.78 -13.85
C ILE A 31 3.18 21.45 -13.39
N LEU A 32 3.95 20.36 -13.45
CA LEU A 32 3.48 19.03 -13.05
C LEU A 32 3.27 18.94 -11.53
N GLU A 33 4.10 19.62 -10.74
CA GLU A 33 3.94 19.73 -9.29
C GLU A 33 2.72 20.55 -8.90
N GLU A 34 2.48 21.67 -9.58
CA GLU A 34 1.26 22.44 -9.41
C GLU A 34 0.02 21.64 -9.82
N ALA A 35 0.11 20.92 -10.93
CA ALA A 35 -0.93 20.01 -11.40
C ALA A 35 -1.11 18.76 -10.52
N ALA A 36 -0.34 18.62 -9.44
CA ALA A 36 -0.55 17.62 -8.41
C ALA A 36 -1.22 18.17 -7.14
N LYS A 37 -1.73 19.41 -7.17
CA LYS A 37 -2.57 20.00 -6.10
C LYS A 37 -4.03 19.54 -6.18
N ASP A 38 -4.81 19.81 -5.12
CA ASP A 38 -6.24 19.43 -4.96
C ASP A 38 -7.11 19.64 -6.21
N GLU A 39 -7.00 20.79 -6.87
CA GLU A 39 -7.82 21.17 -8.02
C GLU A 39 -7.55 20.32 -9.28
N TYR A 40 -6.45 19.58 -9.28
CA TYR A 40 -5.97 18.78 -10.40
C TYR A 40 -6.01 17.27 -10.12
N LEU A 41 -6.87 16.79 -9.21
CA LEU A 41 -7.05 15.35 -8.96
C LEU A 41 -7.17 14.50 -10.24
N PRO A 42 -7.93 14.88 -11.29
CA PRO A 42 -7.97 14.10 -12.54
C PRO A 42 -6.61 13.95 -13.24
N VAL A 43 -5.72 14.93 -13.06
CA VAL A 43 -4.34 14.88 -13.58
C VAL A 43 -3.52 13.88 -12.78
N ILE A 44 -3.59 13.95 -11.45
CA ILE A 44 -3.00 12.97 -10.54
C ILE A 44 -3.45 11.56 -10.93
N GLN A 45 -4.75 11.34 -11.07
CA GLN A 45 -5.28 10.03 -11.44
C GLN A 45 -4.72 9.55 -12.79
N ALA A 46 -4.62 10.42 -13.79
CA ALA A 46 -4.07 10.08 -15.10
C ALA A 46 -2.57 9.76 -15.09
N LEU A 47 -1.77 10.40 -14.21
CA LEU A 47 -0.33 10.11 -14.03
C LEU A 47 -0.07 8.66 -13.60
N PHE A 48 -1.03 8.02 -12.94
CA PHE A 48 -0.85 6.67 -12.40
C PHE A 48 -1.79 5.64 -13.06
N ALA A 49 -2.93 6.05 -13.64
CA ALA A 49 -3.93 5.16 -14.24
C ALA A 49 -3.40 4.38 -15.45
N ALA A 50 -2.35 4.86 -16.11
CA ALA A 50 -1.90 4.32 -17.37
C ALA A 50 -1.25 2.91 -17.28
N GLN A 51 -1.12 2.36 -16.07
CA GLN A 51 -0.66 0.99 -15.84
C GLN A 51 -1.80 -0.05 -15.86
N ARG A 52 -3.07 0.35 -15.61
CA ARG A 52 -4.21 -0.58 -15.51
C ARG A 52 -4.81 -1.02 -16.85
N GLY A 53 -4.29 -0.52 -17.97
CA GLY A 53 -4.74 -0.90 -19.32
C GLY A 53 -4.27 -2.28 -19.81
N ILE A 54 -3.45 -3.03 -19.07
CA ILE A 54 -2.85 -4.28 -19.58
C ILE A 54 -3.32 -5.57 -18.88
N SER A 55 -4.04 -5.53 -17.74
CA SER A 55 -4.19 -6.79 -16.96
C SER A 55 -5.58 -7.36 -16.70
N ARG A 56 -6.72 -6.77 -17.11
CA ARG A 56 -8.02 -7.45 -16.83
C ARG A 56 -9.08 -7.57 -17.93
N ARG A 57 -8.98 -6.96 -19.10
CA ARG A 57 -9.89 -7.26 -20.24
C ARG A 57 -9.21 -7.01 -21.59
N SER A 58 -8.48 -7.99 -22.09
CA SER A 58 -8.17 -8.09 -23.52
C SER A 58 -7.80 -9.54 -23.87
N ARG A 59 -8.82 -10.41 -23.97
CA ARG A 59 -8.67 -11.66 -24.74
C ARG A 59 -9.02 -11.49 -26.21
N PHE A 60 -9.43 -10.30 -26.63
CA PHE A 60 -9.78 -9.98 -28.01
C PHE A 60 -9.33 -8.56 -28.38
N SER A 61 -8.03 -8.34 -28.39
CA SER A 61 -7.43 -7.22 -29.10
C SER A 61 -5.97 -7.55 -29.38
N LYS A 62 -5.71 -8.10 -30.57
CA LYS A 62 -4.39 -8.00 -31.21
C LYS A 62 -4.21 -6.53 -31.62
N GLY A 63 -3.85 -5.70 -30.66
CA GLY A 63 -3.59 -4.29 -30.87
C GLY A 63 -2.51 -3.84 -29.91
N LYS A 64 -1.30 -3.61 -30.43
CA LYS A 64 -0.18 -2.98 -29.73
C LYS A 64 -0.57 -1.56 -29.30
N SER A 65 -1.24 -1.42 -28.16
CA SER A 65 -1.40 -0.12 -27.52
C SER A 65 -1.24 -0.26 -26.02
N GLY A 66 0.00 -0.53 -25.60
CA GLY A 66 0.43 0.00 -24.30
C GLY A 66 0.19 1.51 -24.34
N SER A 67 -0.45 2.05 -23.30
CA SER A 67 -0.65 3.50 -23.12
C SER A 67 0.68 4.22 -23.39
N GLN A 68 0.67 5.40 -24.01
CA GLN A 68 1.90 6.19 -24.20
C GLN A 68 2.68 6.37 -22.89
N LEU A 69 2.02 6.41 -21.73
CA LEU A 69 2.68 6.43 -20.42
C LEU A 69 3.42 5.13 -20.09
N SER A 70 2.85 3.96 -20.41
CA SER A 70 3.55 2.67 -20.25
C SER A 70 4.76 2.56 -21.17
N LYS A 71 4.66 3.12 -22.39
CA LYS A 71 5.78 3.24 -23.33
C LYS A 71 6.86 4.20 -22.83
N LEU A 72 6.47 5.36 -22.30
CA LEU A 72 7.37 6.34 -21.65
C LEU A 72 8.05 5.75 -20.40
N LYS A 73 7.35 4.92 -19.62
CA LYS A 73 7.95 4.15 -18.50
C LYS A 73 8.96 3.10 -18.97
N SER A 74 8.74 2.51 -20.14
CA SER A 74 9.62 1.47 -20.71
C SER A 74 10.77 2.00 -21.58
N SER A 75 10.64 3.22 -22.11
CA SER A 75 11.78 3.94 -22.69
C SER A 75 12.60 4.44 -21.52
N SER A 76 13.78 3.87 -21.35
CA SER A 76 14.76 4.14 -20.30
C SER A 76 15.29 5.59 -20.30
N GLU A 77 14.43 6.59 -20.29
CA GLU A 77 14.79 8.00 -20.09
C GLU A 77 14.88 8.25 -18.59
N GLU A 78 16.12 8.37 -18.10
CA GLU A 78 16.44 8.60 -16.69
C GLU A 78 15.65 9.78 -16.09
N THR A 79 15.43 10.83 -16.89
CA THR A 79 14.65 12.02 -16.53
C THR A 79 13.18 11.67 -16.25
N PHE A 80 12.57 10.83 -17.07
CA PHE A 80 11.18 10.41 -16.89
C PHE A 80 11.03 9.47 -15.69
N GLU A 81 11.98 8.58 -15.46
CA GLU A 81 11.97 7.70 -14.28
C GLU A 81 12.15 8.50 -12.99
N ARG A 82 13.10 9.45 -12.97
CA ARG A 82 13.28 10.42 -11.88
C ARG A 82 12.00 11.22 -11.65
N PHE A 83 11.27 11.53 -12.72
CA PHE A 83 9.99 12.22 -12.64
C PHE A 83 8.92 11.43 -11.90
N VAL A 84 8.63 10.24 -12.43
CA VAL A 84 7.65 9.32 -11.87
C VAL A 84 7.98 9.01 -10.41
N LYS A 85 9.26 8.85 -10.05
CA LYS A 85 9.69 8.66 -8.67
C LYS A 85 9.29 9.82 -7.76
N LYS A 86 9.64 11.07 -8.09
CA LYS A 86 9.35 12.21 -7.19
C LYS A 86 7.85 12.53 -7.12
N ILE A 87 7.14 12.53 -8.25
CA ILE A 87 5.72 12.92 -8.26
C ILE A 87 4.85 11.93 -7.48
N GLN A 88 5.18 10.64 -7.52
CA GLN A 88 4.49 9.61 -6.74
C GLN A 88 4.56 9.93 -5.23
N PHE A 89 5.75 10.29 -4.73
CA PHE A 89 5.90 10.68 -3.32
C PHE A 89 5.24 12.02 -2.99
N LYS A 90 5.29 13.01 -3.89
CA LYS A 90 4.60 14.29 -3.66
C LYS A 90 3.09 14.12 -3.50
N VAL A 91 2.49 13.25 -4.29
CA VAL A 91 1.05 12.96 -4.19
C VAL A 91 0.73 12.14 -2.94
N LEU A 92 1.61 11.22 -2.52
CA LEU A 92 1.46 10.55 -1.21
C LEU A 92 1.52 11.56 -0.05
N ASP A 93 2.37 12.56 -0.18
CA ASP A 93 2.58 13.63 0.80
C ASP A 93 1.65 14.83 0.58
N HIS A 94 0.54 14.64 -0.16
CA HIS A 94 -0.37 15.72 -0.49
C HIS A 94 -0.95 16.34 0.80
N PRO A 95 -0.79 17.66 1.02
CA PRO A 95 -1.03 18.27 2.34
C PRO A 95 -2.51 18.30 2.76
N THR A 96 -3.43 18.39 1.81
CA THR A 96 -4.85 18.70 2.07
C THR A 96 -5.82 17.63 1.55
N SER A 97 -5.73 17.18 0.29
CA SER A 97 -6.61 16.12 -0.22
C SER A 97 -6.28 14.71 0.30
N LEU A 98 -7.19 14.16 1.12
CA LEU A 98 -7.20 12.74 1.46
C LEU A 98 -7.49 11.86 0.23
N GLU A 99 -8.35 12.31 -0.68
CA GLU A 99 -8.72 11.57 -1.89
C GLU A 99 -7.51 11.34 -2.81
N ALA A 100 -6.67 12.36 -3.00
CA ALA A 100 -5.43 12.27 -3.78
C ALA A 100 -4.47 11.25 -3.16
N ARG A 101 -4.29 11.30 -1.83
CA ARG A 101 -3.43 10.35 -1.10
C ARG A 101 -3.96 8.92 -1.15
N LEU A 102 -5.26 8.71 -0.93
CA LEU A 102 -5.95 7.41 -1.06
C LEU A 102 -5.73 6.82 -2.45
N TRP A 103 -5.94 7.65 -3.47
CA TRP A 103 -5.77 7.23 -4.85
C TRP A 103 -4.30 6.84 -5.10
N ALA A 104 -3.35 7.67 -4.66
CA ALA A 104 -1.92 7.40 -4.83
C ALA A 104 -1.50 6.10 -4.15
N TRP A 105 -1.88 5.88 -2.89
CA TRP A 105 -1.60 4.62 -2.20
C TRP A 105 -2.16 3.41 -2.94
N SER A 106 -3.35 3.53 -3.53
CA SER A 106 -3.98 2.43 -4.27
C SER A 106 -3.29 2.09 -5.60
N ASN A 107 -2.45 2.98 -6.13
CA ASN A 107 -2.00 2.91 -7.52
C ASN A 107 -0.52 3.22 -7.72
N ILE A 108 0.22 3.56 -6.67
CA ILE A 108 1.66 3.74 -6.74
C ILE A 108 2.31 2.48 -7.33
N ASP A 109 3.23 2.72 -8.25
CA ASP A 109 3.96 1.69 -8.97
C ASP A 109 5.24 1.39 -8.20
N TYR A 110 5.17 0.43 -7.28
CA TYR A 110 6.28 0.13 -6.38
C TYR A 110 7.56 -0.30 -7.13
N LYS A 111 7.43 -0.79 -8.38
CA LYS A 111 8.58 -1.16 -9.23
C LYS A 111 9.34 0.02 -9.81
N HIS A 112 8.71 1.20 -9.86
CA HIS A 112 9.28 2.44 -10.39
C HIS A 112 9.27 3.54 -9.33
N CYS A 113 9.49 3.16 -8.08
CA CYS A 113 9.63 4.08 -6.96
C CYS A 113 10.90 3.74 -6.17
N ASP A 114 11.30 4.63 -5.25
CA ASP A 114 12.27 4.25 -4.22
C ASP A 114 11.56 3.32 -3.22
N MET A 115 11.78 2.01 -3.36
CA MET A 115 11.08 1.00 -2.55
C MET A 115 11.40 1.13 -1.06
N LYS A 116 12.63 1.52 -0.70
CA LYS A 116 13.01 1.73 0.70
C LYS A 116 12.19 2.87 1.29
N LYS A 117 12.17 4.01 0.61
CA LYS A 117 11.38 5.18 1.04
C LYS A 117 9.88 4.89 1.07
N LEU A 118 9.35 4.15 0.10
CA LEU A 118 7.95 3.76 0.08
C LEU A 118 7.60 2.84 1.25
N TYR A 119 8.48 1.90 1.57
CA TYR A 119 8.31 0.97 2.67
C TYR A 119 8.35 1.69 4.04
N GLU A 120 9.29 2.62 4.23
CA GLU A 120 9.35 3.48 5.44
C GLU A 120 8.06 4.29 5.62
N LYS A 121 7.58 4.95 4.56
CA LYS A 121 6.29 5.67 4.58
C LYS A 121 5.10 4.76 4.88
N ALA A 122 5.08 3.56 4.29
CA ALA A 122 4.00 2.61 4.52
C ALA A 122 4.00 2.16 5.99
N GLN A 123 5.18 1.94 6.58
CA GLN A 123 5.32 1.60 7.99
C GLN A 123 4.81 2.73 8.91
N GLU A 124 5.16 3.98 8.61
CA GLU A 124 4.67 5.16 9.36
C GLU A 124 3.14 5.25 9.31
N GLU A 125 2.56 5.16 8.11
CA GLU A 125 1.11 5.23 7.90
C GLU A 125 0.38 4.04 8.54
N CYS A 126 0.98 2.84 8.50
CA CYS A 126 0.44 1.64 9.16
C CYS A 126 0.48 1.73 10.69
N ALA A 127 1.41 2.50 11.27
CA ALA A 127 1.50 2.74 12.70
C ALA A 127 0.62 3.92 13.16
N HIS A 128 0.21 4.79 12.24
CA HIS A 128 -0.65 5.93 12.53
C HIS A 128 -2.07 5.45 12.90
N PHE A 129 -2.61 5.99 13.99
CA PHE A 129 -3.94 5.66 14.48
C PHE A 129 -4.75 6.95 14.62
N ASP A 130 -5.76 7.10 13.79
CA ASP A 130 -6.67 8.24 13.78
C ASP A 130 -8.09 7.76 14.11
N LYS A 131 -8.70 8.39 15.12
CA LYS A 131 -10.05 8.10 15.59
C LYS A 131 -11.12 8.60 14.60
N GLU A 132 -10.80 9.58 13.75
CA GLU A 132 -11.73 10.16 12.78
C GLU A 132 -11.89 9.31 11.51
N GLY A 133 -11.09 8.24 11.37
CA GLY A 133 -11.18 7.33 10.22
C GLY A 133 -10.59 7.91 8.93
N ASN A 134 -9.86 9.04 9.00
CA ASN A 134 -9.15 9.63 7.87
C ASN A 134 -7.79 8.94 7.64
N THR A 135 -7.75 7.62 7.79
CA THR A 135 -6.53 6.83 7.76
C THR A 135 -6.28 6.24 6.37
N LEU A 136 -5.02 6.26 5.93
CA LEU A 136 -4.59 5.59 4.69
C LEU A 136 -3.97 4.21 4.97
N TRP A 137 -4.09 3.73 6.22
CA TRP A 137 -3.35 2.57 6.71
C TRP A 137 -3.68 1.29 5.94
N GLU A 138 -4.93 1.08 5.50
CA GLU A 138 -5.30 -0.13 4.75
C GLU A 138 -4.53 -0.20 3.43
N GLN A 139 -4.54 0.89 2.65
CA GLN A 139 -3.86 0.95 1.36
C GLN A 139 -2.34 0.93 1.54
N ALA A 140 -1.82 1.57 2.58
CA ALA A 140 -0.40 1.49 2.93
C ALA A 140 0.02 0.06 3.31
N PHE A 141 -0.80 -0.63 4.09
CA PHE A 141 -0.55 -2.01 4.51
C PHE A 141 -0.59 -2.97 3.32
N GLU A 142 -1.59 -2.86 2.44
CA GLU A 142 -1.63 -3.62 1.19
C GLU A 142 -0.36 -3.42 0.35
N LYS A 143 0.11 -2.17 0.22
CA LYS A 143 1.37 -1.89 -0.50
C LYS A 143 2.58 -2.49 0.19
N MET A 144 2.66 -2.40 1.53
CA MET A 144 3.73 -2.99 2.30
C MET A 144 3.82 -4.51 2.10
N ILE A 145 2.68 -5.22 2.06
CA ILE A 145 2.62 -6.66 1.78
C ILE A 145 3.10 -6.98 0.36
N LEU A 146 2.72 -6.17 -0.63
CA LEU A 146 3.19 -6.33 -2.01
C LEU A 146 4.69 -6.09 -2.16
N ILE A 147 5.24 -5.10 -1.44
CA ILE A 147 6.69 -4.85 -1.41
C ILE A 147 7.40 -6.01 -0.72
N TYR A 148 6.94 -6.43 0.45
CA TYR A 148 7.51 -7.57 1.19
C TYR A 148 7.51 -8.84 0.34
N LYS A 149 6.47 -9.06 -0.48
CA LYS A 149 6.44 -10.20 -1.40
C LYS A 149 7.60 -10.18 -2.41
N GLU A 150 7.85 -9.06 -3.05
CA GLU A 150 8.78 -8.98 -4.18
C GLU A 150 10.23 -8.75 -3.72
N GLU A 151 10.43 -8.07 -2.59
CA GLU A 151 11.75 -7.72 -2.09
C GLU A 151 12.31 -8.74 -1.10
N LYS A 152 13.62 -8.97 -1.19
CA LYS A 152 14.34 -9.89 -0.29
C LYS A 152 14.84 -9.23 0.98
N THR A 153 14.92 -7.89 0.98
CA THR A 153 15.50 -7.12 2.09
C THR A 153 14.47 -6.65 3.11
N CYS A 154 13.18 -6.82 2.84
CA CYS A 154 12.12 -6.50 3.80
C CYS A 154 11.94 -7.65 4.80
N SER A 155 11.88 -7.33 6.10
CA SER A 155 11.64 -8.31 7.16
C SER A 155 10.15 -8.44 7.47
N PHE A 156 9.70 -9.67 7.72
CA PHE A 156 8.36 -9.95 8.25
C PHE A 156 8.15 -9.40 9.67
N ASP A 157 9.22 -9.23 10.45
CA ASP A 157 9.16 -8.69 11.82
C ASP A 157 8.46 -7.34 11.89
N ILE A 158 8.52 -6.56 10.80
CA ILE A 158 7.89 -5.24 10.73
C ILE A 158 6.36 -5.33 10.75
N ILE A 159 5.77 -6.39 10.18
CA ILE A 159 4.32 -6.65 10.27
C ILE A 159 3.96 -6.93 11.73
N ILE A 160 4.78 -7.71 12.44
CA ILE A 160 4.59 -8.01 13.86
C ILE A 160 4.72 -6.73 14.69
N ASP A 161 5.70 -5.89 14.41
CA ASP A 161 5.91 -4.62 15.11
C ASP A 161 4.75 -3.64 14.91
N ILE A 162 4.19 -3.55 13.69
CA ILE A 162 3.00 -2.75 13.42
C ILE A 162 1.82 -3.26 14.25
N ILE A 163 1.62 -4.58 14.30
CA ILE A 163 0.55 -5.19 15.09
C ILE A 163 0.73 -4.88 16.58
N LYS A 164 1.94 -5.06 17.12
CA LYS A 164 2.27 -4.72 18.51
C LYS A 164 2.03 -3.25 18.82
N LYS A 165 2.42 -2.34 17.93
CA LYS A 165 2.16 -0.89 18.06
C LYS A 165 0.67 -0.57 18.03
N ILE A 166 -0.13 -1.27 17.23
CA ILE A 166 -1.59 -1.11 17.22
C ILE A 166 -2.19 -1.62 18.53
N MET A 167 -1.74 -2.79 19.01
CA MET A 167 -2.18 -3.36 20.28
C MET A 167 -1.88 -2.44 21.47
N SER A 168 -0.70 -1.81 21.49
CA SER A 168 -0.33 -0.89 22.58
C SER A 168 -1.21 0.36 22.63
N ARG A 169 -1.90 0.73 21.54
CA ARG A 169 -2.87 1.85 21.55
C ARG A 169 -4.12 1.56 22.38
N ARG A 170 -4.37 0.29 22.73
CA ARG A 170 -5.44 -0.08 23.65
C ARG A 170 -5.30 0.66 24.98
N GLU A 171 -4.11 0.58 25.58
CA GLU A 171 -3.80 1.23 26.86
C GLU A 171 -3.98 2.75 26.79
N ASP A 172 -3.56 3.38 25.68
CA ASP A 172 -3.75 4.82 25.43
C ASP A 172 -5.23 5.22 25.31
N ILE A 173 -6.06 4.38 24.70
CA ILE A 173 -7.51 4.64 24.56
C ILE A 173 -8.19 4.49 25.92
N ASP A 174 -7.84 3.45 26.68
CA ASP A 174 -8.37 3.17 28.01
C ASP A 174 -8.01 4.27 29.02
N LEU A 175 -6.79 4.84 28.94
CA LEU A 175 -6.32 5.89 29.85
C LEU A 175 -6.94 7.27 29.60
N ASN A 176 -7.29 7.59 28.35
CA ASN A 176 -7.77 8.92 27.96
C ASN A 176 -9.31 9.07 28.04
N GLU A 177 -10.06 7.98 28.21
CA GLU A 177 -11.54 7.97 28.25
C GLU A 177 -12.11 7.66 29.66
N ASN A 178 -11.37 8.04 30.71
CA ASN A 178 -11.78 7.89 32.12
C ASN A 178 -13.24 8.35 32.37
N GLY A 179 -14.16 7.41 32.56
CA GLY A 179 -15.44 7.75 33.20
C GLY A 179 -16.58 6.74 33.12
N ASN A 180 -16.67 5.87 32.12
CA ASN A 180 -17.79 4.92 32.01
C ASN A 180 -17.30 3.49 31.78
N GLY A 181 -16.65 2.93 32.81
CA GLY A 181 -16.37 1.51 32.89
C GLY A 181 -17.67 0.71 32.88
N ASN A 182 -17.98 0.08 31.75
CA ASN A 182 -18.72 -1.18 31.63
C ASN A 182 -19.00 -1.62 30.19
N ASP A 183 -18.61 -0.87 29.16
CA ASP A 183 -18.81 -1.28 27.78
C ASP A 183 -17.46 -1.55 27.11
N ASN A 184 -17.19 -2.80 26.72
CA ASN A 184 -16.03 -3.26 25.93
C ASN A 184 -15.96 -2.62 24.50
N ARG A 185 -16.52 -1.42 24.31
CA ARG A 185 -16.54 -0.69 23.04
C ARG A 185 -15.19 -0.05 22.70
N HIS A 186 -14.27 0.06 23.67
CA HIS A 186 -12.97 0.71 23.52
C HIS A 186 -11.92 -0.19 22.83
N ASP A 187 -12.04 -1.51 23.00
CA ASP A 187 -11.22 -2.50 22.27
C ASP A 187 -11.60 -2.56 20.79
N LEU A 188 -12.81 -2.12 20.43
CA LEU A 188 -13.43 -2.38 19.13
C LEU A 188 -12.64 -1.78 17.95
N PRO A 189 -12.09 -0.55 18.00
CA PRO A 189 -11.28 -0.01 16.92
C PRO A 189 -9.94 -0.73 16.73
N VAL A 190 -9.26 -1.10 17.82
CA VAL A 190 -7.99 -1.85 17.79
C VAL A 190 -8.24 -3.26 17.28
N TYR A 191 -9.26 -3.93 17.81
CA TYR A 191 -9.72 -5.25 17.40
C TYR A 191 -10.09 -5.29 15.91
N HIS A 192 -10.93 -4.36 15.44
CA HIS A 192 -11.31 -4.31 14.02
C HIS A 192 -10.12 -4.07 13.11
N ARG A 193 -9.16 -3.23 13.53
CA ARG A 193 -7.94 -2.99 12.75
C ARG A 193 -7.10 -4.26 12.64
N ILE A 194 -6.91 -4.99 13.74
CA ILE A 194 -6.19 -6.27 13.72
C ILE A 194 -6.94 -7.31 12.87
N GLN A 195 -8.25 -7.45 13.05
CA GLN A 195 -9.09 -8.32 12.22
C GLN A 195 -8.93 -8.01 10.72
N ARG A 196 -8.88 -6.72 10.37
CA ARG A 196 -8.74 -6.26 9.00
C ARG A 196 -7.34 -6.50 8.44
N ILE A 197 -6.29 -6.29 9.24
CA ILE A 197 -4.92 -6.70 8.92
C ILE A 197 -4.87 -8.20 8.59
N LEU A 198 -5.42 -9.05 9.46
CA LEU A 198 -5.46 -10.50 9.23
C LEU A 198 -6.20 -10.86 7.94
N THR A 199 -7.29 -10.14 7.63
CA THR A 199 -8.05 -10.32 6.40
C THR A 199 -7.21 -9.97 5.16
N ILE A 200 -6.47 -8.86 5.19
CA ILE A 200 -5.56 -8.45 4.12
C ILE A 200 -4.47 -9.52 3.94
N LEU A 201 -3.80 -9.92 5.02
CA LEU A 201 -2.76 -10.97 4.99
C LEU A 201 -3.29 -12.26 4.36
N ALA A 202 -4.46 -12.73 4.82
CA ALA A 202 -5.11 -13.92 4.27
C ALA A 202 -5.34 -13.81 2.75
N SER A 203 -5.71 -12.63 2.25
CA SER A 203 -5.98 -12.42 0.82
C SER A 203 -4.71 -12.54 -0.06
N HIS A 204 -3.53 -12.21 0.49
CA HIS A 204 -2.28 -12.19 -0.26
C HIS A 204 -1.43 -13.46 -0.10
N ILE A 205 -1.59 -14.22 1.00
CA ILE A 205 -0.69 -15.31 1.40
C ILE A 205 -0.49 -16.39 0.34
N LYS A 206 -1.54 -16.73 -0.43
CA LYS A 206 -1.47 -17.73 -1.51
C LYS A 206 -0.48 -17.38 -2.61
N THR A 207 -0.04 -16.12 -2.66
CA THR A 207 0.84 -15.62 -3.70
C THR A 207 2.29 -15.49 -3.25
N PHE A 208 2.58 -15.80 -1.97
CA PHE A 208 3.94 -15.86 -1.42
C PHE A 208 4.58 -17.21 -1.72
N ASP A 209 5.91 -17.23 -1.72
CA ASP A 209 6.71 -18.45 -1.76
C ASP A 209 6.73 -19.14 -0.37
N GLU A 210 6.97 -20.45 -0.35
CA GLU A 210 6.88 -21.24 0.88
C GLU A 210 7.75 -20.71 2.02
N LYS A 211 8.96 -20.25 1.70
CA LYS A 211 9.87 -19.68 2.70
C LYS A 211 9.24 -18.51 3.45
N LYS A 212 8.61 -17.57 2.72
CA LYS A 212 7.94 -16.42 3.33
C LYS A 212 6.63 -16.79 4.01
N LYS A 213 5.91 -17.83 3.53
CA LYS A 213 4.68 -18.28 4.18
C LYS A 213 4.92 -18.79 5.60
N VAL A 214 6.00 -19.53 5.82
CA VAL A 214 6.35 -20.05 7.15
C VAL A 214 6.55 -18.92 8.17
N GLU A 215 7.08 -17.78 7.75
CA GLU A 215 7.28 -16.62 8.62
C GLU A 215 5.97 -16.11 9.25
N PHE A 216 4.81 -16.31 8.60
CA PHE A 216 3.51 -15.91 9.13
C PHE A 216 3.10 -16.69 10.38
N GLN A 217 3.64 -17.89 10.63
CA GLN A 217 3.34 -18.65 11.85
C GLN A 217 3.74 -17.88 13.12
N SER A 218 4.76 -17.02 13.02
CA SER A 218 5.23 -16.18 14.14
C SER A 218 4.22 -15.12 14.59
N ILE A 219 3.18 -14.83 13.79
CA ILE A 219 2.12 -13.89 14.15
C ILE A 219 1.14 -14.46 15.19
N THR A 220 1.01 -15.78 15.24
CA THR A 220 0.04 -16.52 16.05
C THR A 220 0.16 -16.21 17.55
N PRO A 221 1.33 -16.37 18.20
CA PRO A 221 1.45 -16.09 19.63
C PRO A 221 1.13 -14.63 19.96
N VAL A 222 1.49 -13.69 19.09
CA VAL A 222 1.25 -12.24 19.30
C VAL A 222 -0.24 -11.92 19.28
N ILE A 223 -0.96 -12.46 18.30
CA ILE A 223 -2.39 -12.20 18.14
C ILE A 223 -3.21 -12.91 19.23
N LEU A 224 -2.88 -14.15 19.59
CA LEU A 224 -3.58 -14.90 20.64
C LEU A 224 -3.29 -14.36 22.04
N GLN A 225 -2.12 -13.76 22.27
CA GLN A 225 -1.83 -13.04 23.50
C GLN A 225 -2.73 -11.80 23.67
N PHE A 226 -3.08 -11.14 22.55
CA PHE A 226 -3.98 -9.99 22.58
C PHE A 226 -5.44 -10.37 22.79
N ASP A 227 -5.98 -11.23 21.92
CA ASP A 227 -7.37 -11.69 22.02
C ASP A 227 -7.58 -13.04 21.33
N LYS A 228 -8.06 -14.03 22.09
CA LYS A 228 -8.33 -15.39 21.60
C LYS A 228 -9.46 -15.44 20.56
N THR A 229 -10.38 -14.48 20.54
CA THR A 229 -11.49 -14.45 19.56
C THR A 229 -11.00 -14.21 18.13
N LEU A 230 -9.78 -13.67 17.95
CA LEU A 230 -9.13 -13.54 16.65
C LEU A 230 -8.57 -14.87 16.10
N ALA A 231 -8.59 -15.95 16.89
CA ALA A 231 -8.14 -17.28 16.48
C ALA A 231 -8.79 -17.73 15.16
N TYR A 232 -10.08 -17.44 14.95
CA TYR A 232 -10.75 -17.79 13.69
C TYR A 232 -10.07 -17.16 12.46
N ASN A 233 -9.71 -15.88 12.53
CA ASN A 233 -9.07 -15.17 11.42
C ASN A 233 -7.63 -15.66 11.21
N LEU A 234 -6.91 -15.95 12.29
CA LEU A 234 -5.59 -16.59 12.25
C LEU A 234 -5.65 -17.95 11.56
N THR A 235 -6.61 -18.80 11.92
CA THR A 235 -6.76 -20.13 11.34
C THR A 235 -6.97 -20.06 9.83
N ILE A 236 -7.66 -19.04 9.30
CA ILE A 236 -7.78 -18.83 7.84
C ILE A 236 -6.40 -18.60 7.19
N ILE A 237 -5.50 -17.87 7.86
CA ILE A 237 -4.13 -17.64 7.39
C ILE A 237 -3.34 -18.95 7.48
N LEU A 238 -3.35 -19.60 8.64
CA LEU A 238 -2.58 -20.81 8.90
C LEU A 238 -2.97 -21.98 7.98
N ILE A 239 -4.27 -22.19 7.74
CA ILE A 239 -4.74 -23.19 6.77
C ILE A 239 -4.26 -22.89 5.34
N ARG A 240 -4.08 -21.61 4.99
CA ARG A 240 -3.55 -21.24 3.67
C ARG A 240 -2.03 -21.39 3.56
N ILE A 241 -1.34 -21.53 4.69
CA ILE A 241 0.10 -21.86 4.77
C ILE A 241 0.29 -23.37 4.74
N ALA A 242 -0.58 -24.12 5.44
CA ALA A 242 -0.49 -25.58 5.51
C ALA A 242 -0.53 -26.20 4.12
N GLU A 243 0.55 -26.86 3.72
CA GLU A 243 0.65 -27.56 2.43
C GLU A 243 0.53 -29.07 2.60
N SER A 244 0.81 -29.58 3.80
CA SER A 244 0.68 -30.98 4.16
C SER A 244 -0.26 -31.23 5.35
N LYS A 245 -0.51 -32.53 5.61
CA LYS A 245 -1.25 -32.99 6.79
C LYS A 245 -0.46 -32.70 8.06
N GLU A 246 0.85 -32.92 8.02
CA GLU A 246 1.76 -32.65 9.13
C GLU A 246 1.78 -31.17 9.49
N ASP A 247 1.81 -30.26 8.49
CA ASP A 247 1.73 -28.81 8.75
C ASP A 247 0.43 -28.43 9.48
N LEU A 248 -0.69 -29.05 9.09
CA LEU A 248 -1.98 -28.82 9.72
C LEU A 248 -2.00 -29.32 11.18
N GLU A 249 -1.40 -30.48 11.44
CA GLU A 249 -1.30 -31.07 12.78
C GLU A 249 -0.43 -30.19 13.69
N ASP A 250 0.72 -29.70 13.20
CA ASP A 250 1.58 -28.75 13.92
C ASP A 250 0.88 -27.41 14.18
N ILE A 251 0.12 -26.89 13.20
CA ILE A 251 -0.67 -25.67 13.37
C ILE A 251 -1.74 -25.84 14.46
N LEU A 252 -2.44 -26.98 14.48
CA LEU A 252 -3.50 -27.23 15.45
C LEU A 252 -2.94 -27.36 16.87
N GLN A 253 -1.78 -28.02 17.05
CA GLN A 253 -1.11 -28.11 18.35
C GLN A 253 -0.67 -26.75 18.90
N ASN A 254 -0.27 -25.81 18.03
CA ASN A 254 0.15 -24.46 18.45
C ASN A 254 -1.02 -23.51 18.80
N LEU A 255 -2.28 -23.92 18.57
CA LEU A 255 -3.48 -23.15 18.88
C LEU A 255 -4.16 -23.57 20.19
N GLU A 256 -3.76 -24.71 20.78
CA GLU A 256 -4.22 -25.22 22.09
C GLU A 256 -3.57 -24.48 23.27
#